data_AF-A0A9D6XES7-F1
#
_entry.id   AF-A0A9D6XES7-F1
#
_cell.length_a   1.000
_cell.length_b   1.000
_cell.length_c   1.000
_cell.angle_alpha   90.00
_cell.angle_beta   90.00
_cell.angle_gamma   90.00
#
_symmetry.space_group_name_H-M   'P 1'
#
loop_
_entity.id
_entity.type
_entity.pdbx_description
1 polymer ?
#
loop_
_entity_poly.entity_id
_entity_poly.type
_entity_poly.pdbx_seq_one_letter_code
_entity_poly.pdbx_strand_id
1 'polypeptide(L)'
;MYRTETIKSLLDATLLVSKVIMQEMQLQIFVERYNNFYYYEALDGHEADEIQQKVLDEFKTAIQLHEKVQTKVIDQLYLANNSREQFIKAGRIDDLEAMRRLSQIAKEFNIEYVIKNLRE
;
A
#
# COMPACT_ATOMS: atom_id res chain seq x y z
N MET A 1 -3.54 23.11 2.30
CA MET A 1 -4.21 22.13 3.18
C MET A 1 -3.88 20.71 2.70
N TYR A 2 -4.09 20.42 1.42
CA TYR A 2 -3.82 19.12 0.79
C TYR A 2 -2.45 18.47 1.05
N ARG A 3 -1.33 19.20 0.94
CA ARG A 3 0.01 18.59 1.08
C ARG A 3 0.23 17.90 2.43
N THR A 4 -0.10 18.56 3.54
CA THR A 4 0.13 18.00 4.89
C THR A 4 -0.74 16.78 5.15
N GLU A 5 -1.98 16.78 4.66
CA GLU A 5 -2.89 15.64 4.76
C GLU A 5 -2.38 14.46 3.92
N THR A 6 -1.99 14.68 2.67
CA THR A 6 -1.40 13.65 1.80
C THR A 6 -0.14 13.03 2.41
N ILE A 7 0.77 13.84 2.95
CA ILE A 7 1.99 13.33 3.61
C ILE A 7 1.63 12.47 4.82
N LYS A 8 0.69 12.93 5.64
CA LYS A 8 0.24 12.19 6.81
C LYS A 8 -0.38 10.85 6.41
N SER A 9 -1.30 10.85 5.45
CA SER A 9 -1.92 9.65 4.89
C SER A 9 -0.88 8.66 4.36
N LEU A 10 0.08 9.13 3.56
CA LEU A 10 1.19 8.32 3.04
C LEU A 10 2.07 7.75 4.16
N LEU A 11 2.40 8.56 5.17
CA LEU A 11 3.22 8.13 6.29
C LEU A 11 2.50 7.07 7.12
N ASP A 12 1.23 7.30 7.47
CA ASP A 12 0.43 6.36 8.24
C ASP A 12 0.29 5.02 7.50
N ALA A 13 -0.01 5.04 6.20
CA ALA A 13 -0.10 3.83 5.38
C ALA A 13 1.27 3.13 5.23
N THR A 14 2.36 3.87 5.05
CA THR A 14 3.71 3.29 4.97
C THR A 14 4.10 2.63 6.29
N LEU A 15 3.74 3.22 7.43
CA LEU A 15 3.96 2.63 8.74
C LEU A 15 3.14 1.35 8.95
N LEU A 16 1.93 1.26 8.40
CA LEU A 16 1.16 0.00 8.40
C LEU A 16 1.92 -1.11 7.65
N VAL A 17 2.45 -0.80 6.46
CA VAL A 17 3.25 -1.74 5.67
C VAL A 17 4.51 -2.17 6.46
N SER A 18 5.19 -1.23 7.12
CA SER A 18 6.36 -1.55 7.95
C SER A 18 6.02 -2.45 9.14
N LYS A 19 4.90 -2.19 9.83
CA LYS A 19 4.50 -2.99 11.00
C LYS A 19 4.13 -4.42 10.62
N VAL A 20 3.44 -4.62 9.50
CA VAL A 20 3.05 -5.96 9.06
C VAL A 20 4.26 -6.79 8.63
N ILE A 21 5.24 -6.21 7.91
CA ILE A 21 6.46 -6.93 7.52
C ILE A 21 7.35 -7.26 8.72
N MET A 22 7.35 -6.42 9.76
CA MET A 22 8.06 -6.66 11.02
C MET A 22 7.33 -7.65 11.94
N GLN A 23 6.18 -8.19 11.53
CA GLN A 23 5.33 -9.07 12.32
C GLN A 23 4.82 -8.44 13.63
N GLU A 24 4.83 -7.12 13.72
CA GLU A 24 4.22 -6.34 14.81
C GLU A 24 2.70 -6.19 14.62
N MET A 25 2.20 -6.55 13.43
CA MET A 25 0.79 -6.51 13.05
C MET A 25 0.45 -7.76 12.24
N GLN A 26 -0.70 -8.37 12.54
CA GLN A 26 -1.22 -9.49 11.75
C GLN A 26 -1.68 -8.99 10.37
N LEU A 27 -1.50 -9.81 9.34
CA LEU A 27 -1.90 -9.48 7.97
C LEU A 27 -3.38 -9.08 7.88
N GLN A 28 -4.27 -9.77 8.57
CA GLN A 28 -5.70 -9.45 8.56
C GLN A 28 -6.00 -8.04 9.09
N ILE A 29 -5.32 -7.63 10.17
CA ILE A 29 -5.45 -6.28 10.74
C ILE A 29 -4.87 -5.24 9.78
N PHE A 30 -3.75 -5.57 9.13
CA PHE A 30 -3.17 -4.72 8.10
C PHE A 30 -4.15 -4.50 6.94
N VAL A 31 -4.77 -5.56 6.41
CA VAL A 31 -5.72 -5.47 5.30
C VAL A 31 -6.95 -4.65 5.68
N GLU A 32 -7.46 -4.80 6.90
CA GLU A 32 -8.59 -3.99 7.39
C GLU A 32 -8.22 -2.50 7.49
N ARG A 33 -7.03 -2.17 8.03
CA ARG A 33 -6.59 -0.79 8.23
C ARG A 33 -6.11 -0.11 6.95
N TYR A 34 -5.42 -0.86 6.09
CA TYR A 34 -4.94 -0.39 4.79
C TYR A 34 -6.10 -0.28 3.80
N ASN A 35 -7.03 -1.24 3.85
CA ASN A 35 -8.23 -1.30 3.02
C ASN A 35 -7.92 -0.99 1.55
N ASN A 36 -8.52 0.06 0.98
CA ASN A 36 -8.38 0.47 -0.41
C ASN A 36 -7.60 1.78 -0.55
N PHE A 37 -6.66 2.03 0.37
CA PHE A 37 -5.96 3.30 0.57
C PHE A 37 -5.52 3.99 -0.73
N TYR A 38 -4.85 3.26 -1.62
CA TYR A 38 -4.28 3.85 -2.83
C TYR A 38 -5.36 4.48 -3.73
N TYR A 39 -6.48 3.79 -3.90
CA TYR A 39 -7.61 4.31 -4.69
C TYR A 39 -8.44 5.33 -3.90
N TYR A 40 -8.62 5.13 -2.59
CA TYR A 40 -9.39 6.04 -1.74
C TYR A 40 -8.77 7.45 -1.66
N GLU A 41 -7.44 7.53 -1.57
CA GLU A 41 -6.71 8.81 -1.55
C GLU A 41 -6.43 9.38 -2.95
N ALA A 42 -6.99 8.77 -4.02
CA ALA A 42 -6.81 9.17 -5.42
C ALA A 42 -5.33 9.40 -5.82
N LEU A 43 -4.43 8.53 -5.34
CA LEU A 43 -2.98 8.71 -5.50
C LEU A 43 -2.48 8.46 -6.94
N ASP A 44 -3.34 7.97 -7.81
CA ASP A 44 -3.10 7.83 -9.25
C ASP A 44 -3.12 9.18 -10.00
N GLY A 45 -3.61 10.24 -9.34
CA GLY A 45 -3.63 11.60 -9.87
C GLY A 45 -4.71 11.87 -10.91
N HIS A 46 -5.66 10.96 -11.12
CA HIS A 46 -6.73 11.17 -12.12
C HIS A 46 -7.62 12.37 -11.80
N GLU A 47 -7.75 12.72 -10.52
CA GLU A 47 -8.55 13.85 -10.04
C GLU A 47 -7.72 15.07 -9.62
N ALA A 48 -6.39 15.02 -9.82
CA ALA A 48 -5.49 16.05 -9.30
C ALA A 48 -5.48 17.33 -10.15
N ASP A 49 -5.53 18.49 -9.49
CA ASP A 49 -5.21 19.78 -10.10
C ASP A 49 -3.67 19.98 -10.23
N GLU A 50 -3.23 21.07 -10.89
CA GLU A 50 -1.80 21.33 -11.09
C GLU A 50 -0.99 21.47 -9.79
N ILE A 51 -1.62 21.87 -8.69
CA ILE A 51 -0.96 22.02 -7.38
C ILE A 51 -0.82 20.65 -6.73
N GLN A 52 -1.88 19.86 -6.76
CA GLN A 52 -1.90 18.49 -6.25
C GLN A 52 -0.95 17.59 -7.06
N GLN A 53 -0.88 17.76 -8.37
CA GLN A 53 0.05 17.01 -9.23
C GLN A 53 1.51 17.22 -8.80
N LYS A 54 1.90 18.45 -8.44
CA LYS A 54 3.25 18.73 -7.92
C LYS A 54 3.53 18.03 -6.61
N VAL A 55 2.53 17.93 -5.73
CA VAL A 55 2.64 17.18 -4.46
C VAL A 55 2.77 15.67 -4.74
N LEU A 56 1.99 15.13 -5.67
CA LEU A 56 2.09 13.72 -6.05
C LEU A 56 3.46 13.40 -6.69
N ASP A 57 3.98 14.29 -7.53
CA ASP A 57 5.31 14.14 -8.13
C ASP A 57 6.42 14.18 -7.07
N GLU A 58 6.29 15.02 -6.03
CA GLU A 58 7.21 15.08 -4.89
C GLU A 58 7.28 13.74 -4.14
N PHE A 59 6.14 13.08 -3.94
CA PHE A 59 6.04 11.82 -3.19
C PHE A 59 5.89 10.58 -4.07
N LYS A 60 6.30 10.68 -5.35
CA LYS A 60 6.12 9.63 -6.36
C LYS A 60 6.62 8.25 -5.92
N THR A 61 7.76 8.19 -5.24
CA THR A 61 8.32 6.93 -4.72
C THR A 61 7.39 6.25 -3.71
N ALA A 62 6.79 7.03 -2.79
CA ALA A 62 5.84 6.51 -1.81
C ALA A 62 4.54 6.06 -2.49
N ILE A 63 4.06 6.84 -3.46
CA ILE A 63 2.86 6.50 -4.24
C ILE A 63 3.07 5.20 -5.02
N GLN A 64 4.21 5.02 -5.68
CA GLN A 64 4.54 3.80 -6.42
C GLN A 64 4.64 2.57 -5.50
N LEU A 65 5.16 2.74 -4.28
CA LEU A 65 5.12 1.69 -3.26
C LEU A 65 3.67 1.28 -3.00
N HIS A 66 2.78 2.25 -2.77
CA HIS A 66 1.37 1.99 -2.46
C HIS A 66 0.56 1.45 -3.64
N GLU A 67 0.87 1.87 -4.87
CA GLU A 67 0.34 1.29 -6.10
C GLU A 67 0.66 -0.21 -6.18
N LYS A 68 1.92 -0.59 -5.89
CA LYS A 68 2.31 -2.01 -5.89
C LYS A 68 1.69 -2.79 -4.76
N VAL A 69 1.63 -2.22 -3.55
CA VAL A 69 0.96 -2.87 -2.42
C VAL A 69 -0.51 -3.13 -2.76
N GLN A 70 -1.21 -2.14 -3.31
CA GLN A 70 -2.60 -2.29 -3.73
C GLN A 70 -2.75 -3.37 -4.81
N THR A 71 -2.11 -3.18 -5.96
CA THR A 71 -2.35 -4.00 -7.16
C THR A 71 -1.76 -5.42 -7.08
N LYS A 72 -0.66 -5.62 -6.34
CA LYS A 72 0.05 -6.91 -6.26
C LYS A 72 -0.26 -7.70 -5.00
N VAL A 73 -0.77 -7.05 -3.96
CA VAL A 73 -1.10 -7.69 -2.68
C VAL A 73 -2.58 -7.56 -2.40
N ILE A 74 -3.09 -6.37 -2.09
CA ILE A 74 -4.47 -6.19 -1.61
C ILE A 74 -5.49 -6.69 -2.64
N ASP A 75 -5.37 -6.26 -3.89
CA ASP A 75 -6.28 -6.63 -4.98
C ASP A 75 -6.24 -8.12 -5.32
N GLN A 76 -5.14 -8.81 -4.97
CA GLN A 76 -4.92 -10.22 -5.25
C GLN A 76 -5.18 -11.11 -4.03
N LEU A 77 -5.14 -10.54 -2.82
CA LEU A 77 -5.33 -11.28 -1.60
C LEU A 77 -6.77 -11.79 -1.54
N TYR A 78 -6.88 -13.00 -1.03
CA TYR A 78 -8.16 -13.65 -0.82
C TYR A 78 -8.64 -13.41 0.61
N LEU A 79 -9.83 -12.81 0.73
CA LEU A 79 -10.58 -12.76 1.97
C LEU A 79 -11.64 -13.87 1.90
N ALA A 80 -11.73 -14.67 2.97
CA ALA A 80 -12.22 -16.05 3.02
C ALA A 80 -13.70 -16.33 2.65
N ASN A 81 -14.20 -15.81 1.54
CA ASN A 81 -15.63 -15.80 1.22
C ASN A 81 -16.03 -16.77 0.08
N ASN A 82 -15.10 -17.45 -0.61
CA ASN A 82 -15.37 -18.31 -1.77
C ASN A 82 -14.60 -19.65 -1.76
N SER A 83 -15.02 -20.65 -2.54
CA SER A 83 -14.39 -21.98 -2.56
C SER A 83 -12.93 -21.95 -3.05
N ARG A 84 -12.02 -22.69 -2.38
CA ARG A 84 -10.58 -22.80 -2.67
C ARG A 84 -10.22 -23.17 -4.13
N GLU A 85 -11.13 -23.81 -4.86
CA GLU A 85 -10.92 -24.17 -6.27
C GLU A 85 -11.16 -23.01 -7.25
N GLN A 86 -12.01 -22.04 -6.90
CA GLN A 86 -12.19 -20.81 -7.69
C GLN A 86 -11.02 -19.84 -7.47
N PHE A 87 -10.36 -19.94 -6.32
CA PHE A 87 -9.23 -19.11 -5.88
C PHE A 87 -7.99 -19.25 -6.79
N ILE A 88 -7.60 -20.47 -7.17
CA ILE A 88 -6.43 -20.68 -8.06
C ILE A 88 -6.72 -20.18 -9.49
N LYS A 89 -7.96 -20.33 -9.96
CA LYS A 89 -8.35 -19.89 -11.31
C LYS A 89 -8.43 -18.36 -11.46
N ALA A 90 -8.60 -17.63 -10.36
CA ALA A 90 -8.73 -16.18 -10.36
C ALA A 90 -7.41 -15.42 -10.14
N GLY A 91 -6.27 -16.12 -10.05
CA GLY A 91 -4.95 -15.50 -9.82
C GLY A 91 -4.74 -14.94 -8.41
N ARG A 92 -5.57 -15.33 -7.45
CA ARG A 92 -5.53 -14.85 -6.06
C ARG A 92 -4.35 -15.43 -5.29
N ILE A 93 -3.91 -14.72 -4.25
CA ILE A 93 -2.81 -15.12 -3.37
C ILE A 93 -3.29 -15.40 -1.96
N ASP A 94 -2.58 -16.29 -1.27
CA ASP A 94 -2.78 -16.58 0.16
C ASP A 94 -1.93 -15.65 1.04
N ASP A 95 -2.12 -15.78 2.35
CA ASP A 95 -1.44 -14.96 3.35
C ASP A 95 0.08 -15.07 3.26
N LEU A 96 0.61 -16.27 2.97
CA LEU A 96 2.05 -16.50 2.88
C LEU A 96 2.65 -15.75 1.68
N GLU A 97 2.01 -15.87 0.52
CA GLU A 97 2.43 -15.18 -0.70
C GLU A 97 2.24 -13.66 -0.58
N ALA A 98 1.18 -13.20 0.09
CA ALA A 98 0.98 -11.78 0.38
C ALA A 98 2.11 -11.21 1.26
N MET A 99 2.47 -11.89 2.35
CA MET A 99 3.59 -11.49 3.20
C MET A 99 4.92 -11.48 2.44
N ARG A 100 5.15 -12.48 1.57
CA ARG A 100 6.33 -12.53 0.70
C ARG A 100 6.39 -11.33 -0.24
N ARG A 101 5.27 -10.98 -0.89
CA ARG A 101 5.18 -9.83 -1.81
C ARG A 101 5.33 -8.50 -1.10
N LEU A 102 4.67 -8.31 0.05
CA LEU A 102 4.84 -7.11 0.89
C LEU A 102 6.32 -6.90 1.25
N SER A 103 7.00 -7.97 1.68
CA SER A 103 8.42 -7.91 2.01
C SER A 103 9.28 -7.56 0.80
N GLN A 104 8.97 -8.10 -0.38
CA GLN A 104 9.69 -7.80 -1.62
C GLN A 104 9.51 -6.34 -2.04
N ILE A 105 8.28 -5.82 -2.00
CA ILE A 105 7.96 -4.43 -2.32
C ILE A 105 8.65 -3.49 -1.31
N ALA A 106 8.55 -3.76 -0.01
CA ALA A 106 9.20 -2.95 1.01
C ALA A 106 10.73 -2.85 0.83
N LYS A 107 11.36 -3.95 0.38
CA LYS A 107 12.79 -3.95 0.04
C LYS A 107 13.09 -3.20 -1.25
N GLU A 108 12.29 -3.40 -2.29
CA GLU A 108 12.44 -2.73 -3.59
C GLU A 108 12.45 -1.20 -3.44
N PHE A 109 11.58 -0.67 -2.59
CA PHE A 109 11.44 0.78 -2.38
C PHE A 109 12.28 1.34 -1.22
N ASN A 110 12.99 0.48 -0.47
CA ASN A 110 13.65 0.86 0.78
C ASN A 110 12.68 1.61 1.73
N ILE A 111 11.74 0.86 2.31
CA ILE A 111 10.65 1.42 3.13
C ILE A 111 11.14 2.35 4.26
N GLU A 112 12.31 2.09 4.84
CA GLU A 112 12.90 2.95 5.87
C GLU A 112 13.27 4.33 5.33
N TYR A 113 13.84 4.39 4.12
CA TYR A 113 14.12 5.62 3.41
C TYR A 113 12.84 6.37 3.05
N VAL A 114 11.80 5.67 2.59
CA VAL A 114 10.48 6.26 2.31
C VAL A 114 9.88 6.89 3.56
N ILE A 115 9.87 6.16 4.69
CA ILE A 115 9.38 6.68 5.98
C ILE A 115 10.17 7.91 6.41
N LYS A 116 11.50 7.90 6.24
CA LYS A 116 12.34 9.04 6.60
C LYS A 116 11.96 10.27 5.77
N ASN A 117 11.86 10.14 4.46
CA ASN A 117 11.53 11.26 3.57
C ASN A 117 10.13 11.83 3.83
N LEU A 118 9.17 10.99 4.25
CA LEU A 118 7.81 11.45 4.60
C LEU A 118 7.74 12.20 5.95
N ARG A 119 8.81 12.19 6.75
CA ARG A 119 8.89 12.89 8.05
C ARG A 119 9.62 14.23 7.98
N GLU A 120 10.35 14.48 6.89
CA GLU A 120 11.10 15.72 6.63
C GLU A 120 10.19 16.80 6.01
#